data_AF-A0A535SF79-F1
#
_entry.id   AF-A0A535SF79-F1
#
_cell.length_a   1.000
_cell.length_b   1.000
_cell.length_c   1.000
_cell.angle_alpha   90.00
_cell.angle_beta   90.00
_cell.angle_gamma   90.00
#
_symmetry.space_group_name_H-M   'P 1'
#
loop_
_entity.id
_entity.type
_entity.pdbx_description
1 polymer ?
#
loop_
_entity_poly.entity_id
_entity_poly.type
_entity_poly.pdbx_seq_one_letter_code
_entity_poly.pdbx_strand_id
1 'polypeptide(L)'
;MFIWPLVSGRVDAQQLLTAQGLSLPESMQTRIRYWNEFIIPALSNNLWFGTGTLIPSTVPDKLTSFVDNEYLWAGFRAGVPGILLLVGMLGVIMAAGWSQRSNPDPSRRAIGAASLATSLMLVVLGATAQYITFAGLSQEIAMVVGLLGALTTQSIARGAPVVVIQAASVASWSVIPRSIHATLAYIRRLKPEAGLLRSSAVVFSGFAAARALGFLFSVAAARILNPLDYGRLTYVIALITVMSMFISSVPLGLSRFLARNHADDKVQSSYFANWFALIAAVVIISAVIATPVAFLVGLNGGLVLGLLCNFAGIAILEAYRELQRGLDKYVAMTAMYVIANLAQLLGIIALGMLRLGSAELFLIVYGLSSVVALAAMQPFAPIALRFVRSEINAERIKEILRFVRPVLAQSLFFAVWFGSDLIMVQNLMTPRATGNYAVAKALVNVLLLAPTAIGTAILPRVARLGDDSVGRYMVAAIGLTGAVTIPMVGMAALLGPRLIPVVFGSKYPDAGGPVAILAVGMGIYGFYTVMGSIWVGLGRPMIDTIATAAAMVATVATGLVLIPHTGLAGAAIAFTSGAAIRLVVISAFTIAMLPTTRARQRELIAEEGTALSLSRVQI
;
A
#
# COMPACT_ATOMS: atom_id res chain seq x y z
N MET A 1 17.26 -5.60 16.69
CA MET A 1 18.56 -6.20 17.09
C MET A 1 18.60 -7.71 16.85
N PHE A 2 17.55 -8.47 17.16
CA PHE A 2 17.51 -9.94 17.00
C PHE A 2 17.72 -10.50 15.58
N ILE A 3 17.39 -9.75 14.53
CA ILE A 3 17.42 -10.24 13.14
C ILE A 3 18.81 -10.05 12.49
N TRP A 4 19.61 -9.09 12.97
CA TRP A 4 20.88 -8.72 12.33
C TRP A 4 21.91 -9.84 12.31
N PRO A 5 22.13 -10.63 13.38
CA PRO A 5 23.07 -11.75 13.36
C PRO A 5 22.68 -12.86 12.36
N LEU A 6 21.38 -13.06 12.15
CA LEU A 6 20.85 -14.04 11.20
C LEU A 6 21.02 -13.55 9.75
N VAL A 7 20.85 -12.25 9.53
CA VAL A 7 21.07 -11.61 8.23
C VAL A 7 22.55 -11.60 7.87
N SER A 8 23.43 -11.23 8.81
CA SER A 8 24.87 -11.18 8.56
C SER A 8 25.45 -12.56 8.26
N GLY A 9 25.08 -13.59 9.03
CA GLY A 9 25.57 -14.96 8.79
C GLY A 9 25.15 -15.52 7.41
N ARG A 10 24.01 -15.07 6.87
CA ARG A 10 23.58 -15.47 5.52
C ARG A 10 24.27 -14.68 4.41
N VAL A 11 24.53 -13.39 4.63
CA VAL A 11 25.33 -12.55 3.72
C VAL A 11 26.75 -13.12 3.56
N ASP A 12 27.34 -13.59 4.65
CA ASP A 12 28.67 -14.22 4.66
C ASP A 12 28.65 -15.57 3.93
N ALA A 13 27.65 -16.42 4.20
CA ALA A 13 27.52 -17.74 3.56
C ALA A 13 27.24 -17.67 2.05
N GLN A 14 26.59 -16.60 1.57
CA GLN A 14 26.32 -16.38 0.14
C GLN A 14 27.46 -15.63 -0.57
N GLN A 15 28.56 -15.29 0.12
CA GLN A 15 29.70 -14.52 -0.40
C GLN A 15 29.30 -13.21 -1.10
N LEU A 16 28.18 -12.61 -0.69
CA LEU A 16 27.62 -11.42 -1.33
C LEU A 16 28.50 -10.17 -1.13
N LEU A 17 29.30 -10.16 -0.07
CA LEU A 17 30.33 -9.15 0.20
C LEU A 17 31.70 -9.82 0.11
N THR A 18 32.43 -9.53 -0.97
CA THR A 18 33.81 -9.98 -1.14
C THR A 18 34.78 -8.83 -0.92
N ALA A 19 36.08 -9.11 -0.76
CA ALA A 19 37.13 -8.08 -0.67
C ALA A 19 37.18 -7.13 -1.89
N GLN A 20 36.54 -7.51 -3.01
CA GLN A 20 36.44 -6.71 -4.25
C GLN A 20 35.10 -5.95 -4.37
N GLY A 21 34.19 -6.07 -3.39
CA GLY A 21 32.87 -5.41 -3.39
C GLY A 21 31.70 -6.38 -3.39
N LEU A 22 30.51 -5.88 -3.73
CA LEU A 22 29.26 -6.66 -3.74
C LEU A 22 29.24 -7.57 -4.97
N SER A 23 29.20 -8.90 -4.81
CA SER A 23 29.10 -9.81 -5.94
C SER A 23 27.70 -9.72 -6.55
N LEU A 24 27.59 -9.37 -7.83
CA LEU A 24 26.30 -9.36 -8.53
C LEU A 24 25.74 -10.80 -8.62
N PRO A 25 24.47 -11.02 -8.26
CA PRO A 25 23.84 -12.33 -8.43
C PRO A 25 23.86 -12.77 -9.90
N GLU A 26 24.14 -14.04 -10.15
CA GLU A 26 24.15 -14.60 -11.50
C GLU A 26 22.75 -14.54 -12.16
N SER A 27 22.72 -14.28 -13.47
CA SER A 27 21.47 -14.12 -14.22
C SER A 27 20.67 -15.42 -14.35
N MET A 28 19.35 -15.33 -14.54
CA MET A 28 18.46 -16.47 -14.79
C MET A 28 18.92 -17.33 -15.97
N GLN A 29 19.39 -16.68 -17.04
CA GLN A 29 19.87 -17.35 -18.24
C GLN A 29 21.13 -18.18 -17.95
N THR A 30 22.02 -17.67 -17.09
CA THR A 30 23.20 -18.39 -16.61
C THR A 30 22.81 -19.62 -15.78
N ARG A 31 21.80 -19.50 -14.91
CA ARG A 31 21.31 -20.63 -14.08
C ARG A 31 20.59 -21.71 -14.90
N ILE A 32 19.77 -21.32 -15.89
CA ILE A 32 19.14 -22.27 -16.83
C ILE A 32 20.20 -23.03 -17.63
N ARG A 33 21.24 -22.30 -18.07
CA ARG A 33 22.37 -22.92 -18.77
C ARG A 33 23.05 -23.97 -17.89
N TYR A 34 23.31 -23.67 -16.61
CA TYR A 34 23.87 -24.66 -15.70
C TYR A 34 22.99 -25.90 -15.51
N TRP A 35 21.67 -25.72 -15.46
CA TRP A 35 20.73 -26.83 -15.40
C TRP A 35 20.83 -27.73 -16.62
N ASN A 36 20.82 -27.15 -17.82
CA ASN A 36 20.85 -27.91 -19.07
C ASN A 36 22.22 -28.54 -19.35
N GLU A 37 23.32 -27.86 -19.02
CA GLU A 37 24.68 -28.31 -19.37
C GLU A 37 25.27 -29.28 -18.33
N PHE A 38 24.97 -29.09 -17.04
CA PHE A 38 25.65 -29.84 -15.96
C PHE A 38 24.69 -30.67 -15.12
N ILE A 39 23.55 -30.10 -14.70
CA ILE A 39 22.71 -30.71 -13.65
C ILE A 39 21.81 -31.82 -14.21
N ILE A 40 21.07 -31.54 -15.28
CA ILE A 40 20.16 -32.52 -15.91
C ILE A 40 20.93 -33.74 -16.45
N PRO A 41 22.06 -33.57 -17.19
CA PRO A 41 22.84 -34.71 -17.66
C PRO A 41 23.47 -35.52 -16.52
N ALA A 42 23.84 -34.89 -15.40
CA ALA A 42 24.38 -35.59 -14.24
C ALA A 42 23.29 -36.35 -13.45
N LEU A 43 22.07 -35.82 -13.39
CA LEU A 43 20.91 -36.48 -12.76
C LEU A 43 20.30 -37.56 -13.65
N SER A 44 20.34 -37.44 -14.98
CA SER A 44 19.69 -38.39 -15.90
C SER A 44 20.20 -39.82 -15.71
N ASN A 45 21.47 -39.98 -15.32
CA ASN A 45 22.09 -41.29 -15.09
C ASN A 45 21.61 -41.96 -13.80
N ASN A 46 21.07 -41.21 -12.84
CA ASN A 46 20.67 -41.72 -11.52
C ASN A 46 19.33 -41.10 -11.05
N LEU A 47 18.40 -40.88 -11.99
CA LEU A 47 17.18 -40.10 -11.77
C LEU A 47 16.27 -40.65 -10.65
N TRP A 48 16.21 -41.98 -10.54
CA TRP A 48 15.26 -42.66 -9.67
C TRP A 48 15.67 -42.74 -8.21
N PHE A 49 16.96 -42.84 -7.90
CA PHE A 49 17.42 -43.01 -6.51
C PHE A 49 18.49 -41.99 -6.11
N GLY A 50 18.92 -41.15 -7.05
CA GLY A 50 20.05 -40.26 -6.84
C GLY A 50 21.36 -41.04 -6.69
N THR A 51 22.44 -40.30 -6.44
CA THR A 51 23.78 -40.82 -6.15
C THR A 51 24.11 -40.76 -4.65
N GLY A 52 23.15 -40.37 -3.81
CA GLY A 52 23.36 -40.14 -2.38
C GLY A 52 24.12 -38.84 -2.14
N THR A 53 25.26 -38.90 -1.46
CA THR A 53 26.08 -37.73 -1.13
C THR A 53 27.14 -37.40 -2.19
N LEU A 54 27.27 -38.21 -3.24
CA LEU A 54 28.30 -38.05 -4.26
C LEU A 54 27.76 -37.25 -5.44
N ILE A 55 28.16 -35.98 -5.56
CA ILE A 55 27.91 -35.22 -6.77
C ILE A 55 29.00 -35.56 -7.79
N PRO A 56 28.66 -35.93 -9.03
CA PRO A 56 29.65 -36.20 -10.08
C PRO A 56 30.55 -34.99 -10.32
N SER A 57 31.83 -35.24 -10.57
CA SER A 57 32.83 -34.19 -10.86
C SER A 57 32.56 -33.39 -12.15
N THR A 58 31.55 -33.81 -12.93
CA THR A 58 31.04 -33.07 -14.09
C THR A 58 30.25 -31.82 -13.69
N VAL A 59 29.80 -31.72 -12.43
CA VAL A 59 29.18 -30.51 -11.89
C VAL A 59 30.28 -29.62 -11.29
N PRO A 60 30.45 -28.37 -11.76
CA PRO A 60 31.45 -27.44 -11.23
C PRO A 60 31.36 -27.25 -9.71
N ASP A 61 32.51 -27.22 -9.01
CA ASP A 61 32.59 -27.05 -7.54
C ASP A 61 31.93 -25.77 -7.01
N LYS A 62 31.91 -24.73 -7.85
CA LYS A 62 31.20 -23.48 -7.53
C LYS A 62 29.69 -23.68 -7.37
N LEU A 63 29.11 -24.67 -8.05
CA LEU A 63 27.68 -24.99 -7.97
C LEU A 63 27.34 -25.92 -6.81
N THR A 64 28.29 -26.75 -6.36
CA THR A 64 28.09 -27.70 -5.26
C THR A 64 28.20 -27.05 -3.88
N SER A 65 29.00 -25.99 -3.78
CA SER A 65 29.26 -25.21 -2.56
C SER A 65 28.31 -24.03 -2.34
N PHE A 66 27.47 -23.69 -3.32
CA PHE A 66 26.57 -22.55 -3.24
C PHE A 66 25.29 -22.86 -2.44
N VAL A 67 25.01 -22.08 -1.41
CA VAL A 67 23.90 -22.30 -0.44
C VAL A 67 22.52 -22.35 -1.10
N ASP A 68 22.30 -21.59 -2.17
CA ASP A 68 20.99 -21.57 -2.84
C ASP A 68 20.74 -22.81 -3.73
N ASN A 69 21.70 -23.72 -3.89
CA ASN A 69 21.57 -24.95 -4.70
C ASN A 69 21.17 -26.18 -3.86
N GLU A 70 20.52 -26.02 -2.70
CA GLU A 70 20.04 -27.15 -1.87
C GLU A 70 19.10 -28.11 -2.62
N TYR A 71 18.35 -27.64 -3.62
CA TYR A 71 17.52 -28.48 -4.48
C TYR A 71 18.35 -29.49 -5.32
N LEU A 72 19.60 -29.13 -5.64
CA LEU A 72 20.53 -30.00 -6.37
C LEU A 72 20.90 -31.18 -5.49
N TRP A 73 21.21 -30.90 -4.22
CA TRP A 73 21.47 -31.92 -3.21
C TRP A 73 20.23 -32.77 -2.91
N ALA A 74 19.02 -32.21 -2.92
CA ALA A 74 17.79 -32.98 -2.75
C ALA A 74 17.57 -33.99 -3.91
N GLY A 75 17.84 -33.57 -5.15
CA GLY A 75 17.77 -34.44 -6.32
C GLY A 75 18.83 -35.55 -6.29
N PHE A 76 20.09 -35.23 -5.99
CA PHE A 76 21.16 -36.24 -5.93
C PHE A 76 21.07 -37.16 -4.71
N ARG A 77 20.53 -36.72 -3.57
CA ARG A 77 20.42 -37.56 -2.36
C ARG A 77 19.26 -38.54 -2.38
N ALA A 78 18.14 -38.13 -2.98
CA ALA A 78 16.87 -38.83 -2.78
C ALA A 78 16.14 -39.19 -4.08
N GLY A 79 16.62 -38.73 -5.24
CA GLY A 79 16.02 -38.98 -6.54
C GLY A 79 14.58 -38.46 -6.64
N VAL A 80 13.90 -38.83 -7.72
CA VAL A 80 12.48 -38.48 -7.96
C VAL A 80 11.55 -38.94 -6.83
N PRO A 81 11.63 -40.18 -6.29
CA PRO A 81 10.78 -40.65 -5.21
C PRO A 81 10.96 -39.85 -3.92
N GLY A 82 12.19 -39.47 -3.57
CA GLY A 82 12.45 -38.65 -2.38
C GLY A 82 11.89 -37.23 -2.50
N ILE A 83 11.98 -36.63 -3.68
CA ILE A 83 11.34 -35.33 -3.96
C ILE A 83 9.81 -35.46 -3.86
N LEU A 84 9.22 -36.52 -4.42
CA LEU A 84 7.77 -36.77 -4.32
C LEU A 84 7.32 -36.98 -2.87
N LEU A 85 8.10 -37.70 -2.06
CA LEU A 85 7.84 -37.86 -0.62
C LEU A 85 7.94 -36.54 0.14
N LEU A 86 8.93 -35.70 -0.18
CA LEU A 86 9.07 -34.37 0.40
C LEU A 86 7.86 -33.48 0.08
N VAL A 87 7.44 -33.46 -1.19
CA VAL A 87 6.24 -32.73 -1.64
C VAL A 87 4.99 -33.27 -0.96
N GLY A 88 4.85 -34.59 -0.85
CA GLY A 88 3.76 -35.25 -0.14
C GLY A 88 3.71 -34.88 1.34
N MET A 89 4.86 -34.92 2.03
CA MET A 89 4.98 -34.54 3.44
C MET A 89 4.59 -33.07 3.65
N LEU A 90 5.09 -32.15 2.82
CA LEU A 90 4.70 -30.74 2.87
C LEU A 90 3.20 -30.56 2.60
N GLY A 91 2.63 -31.31 1.66
CA GLY A 91 1.20 -31.37 1.39
C GLY A 91 0.37 -31.79 2.62
N VAL A 92 0.81 -32.82 3.33
CA VAL A 92 0.18 -33.30 4.58
C VAL A 92 0.29 -32.24 5.68
N ILE A 93 1.46 -31.62 5.87
CA ILE A 93 1.66 -30.55 6.85
C ILE A 93 0.75 -29.35 6.54
N MET A 94 0.60 -28.98 5.26
CA MET A 94 -0.30 -27.91 4.84
C MET A 94 -1.77 -28.28 5.12
N ALA A 95 -2.20 -29.48 4.78
CA ALA A 95 -3.57 -29.95 5.03
C ALA A 95 -3.88 -30.02 6.55
N ALA A 96 -2.93 -30.52 7.35
CA ALA A 96 -3.03 -30.58 8.80
C ALA A 96 -3.02 -29.17 9.42
N GLY A 97 -2.15 -28.26 8.98
CA GLY A 97 -2.14 -26.87 9.44
C GLY A 97 -3.44 -26.14 9.10
N TRP A 98 -3.99 -26.39 7.91
CA TRP A 98 -5.27 -25.84 7.47
C TRP A 98 -6.45 -26.35 8.29
N SER A 99 -6.47 -27.63 8.66
CA SER A 99 -7.55 -28.21 9.47
C SER A 99 -7.59 -27.65 10.90
N GLN A 100 -6.46 -27.17 11.43
CA GLN A 100 -6.40 -26.55 12.76
C GLN A 100 -6.96 -25.12 12.80
N ARG A 101 -7.32 -24.49 11.68
CA ARG A 101 -7.80 -23.08 11.64
C ARG A 101 -9.04 -22.80 12.50
N SER A 102 -9.85 -23.83 12.76
CA SER A 102 -11.08 -23.76 13.55
C SER A 102 -10.94 -24.40 14.94
N ASN A 103 -9.75 -24.83 15.34
CA ASN A 103 -9.54 -25.47 16.65
C ASN A 103 -9.79 -24.44 17.78
N PRO A 104 -10.54 -24.77 18.84
CA PRO A 104 -10.76 -23.87 19.99
C PRO A 104 -9.47 -23.47 20.71
N ASP A 105 -8.45 -24.33 20.74
CA ASP A 105 -7.16 -24.06 21.41
C ASP A 105 -6.30 -23.08 20.58
N PRO A 106 -5.97 -21.87 21.12
CA PRO A 106 -5.18 -20.86 20.41
C PRO A 106 -3.77 -21.33 20.04
N SER A 107 -3.15 -22.20 20.86
CA SER A 107 -1.80 -22.70 20.61
C SER A 107 -1.77 -23.58 19.36
N ARG A 108 -2.76 -24.47 19.22
CA ARG A 108 -2.92 -25.36 18.05
C ARG A 108 -3.26 -24.59 16.79
N ARG A 109 -4.05 -23.51 16.87
CA ARG A 109 -4.30 -22.61 15.73
C ARG A 109 -3.03 -21.89 15.28
N ALA A 110 -2.23 -21.39 16.21
CA ALA A 110 -0.99 -20.70 15.92
C ALA A 110 0.07 -21.61 15.30
N ILE A 111 0.22 -22.82 15.85
CA ILE A 111 1.08 -23.84 15.29
C ILE A 111 0.59 -24.20 13.88
N GLY A 112 -0.72 -24.43 13.68
CA GLY A 112 -1.27 -24.77 12.36
C GLY A 112 -1.07 -23.68 11.29
N ALA A 113 -1.29 -22.40 11.63
CA ALA A 113 -1.10 -21.28 10.71
C ALA A 113 0.38 -21.03 10.39
N ALA A 114 1.26 -21.15 11.39
CA ALA A 114 2.71 -21.04 11.19
C ALA A 114 3.23 -22.19 10.32
N SER A 115 2.88 -23.44 10.61
CA SER A 115 3.27 -24.61 9.81
C SER A 115 2.76 -24.53 8.37
N LEU A 116 1.52 -24.07 8.17
CA LEU A 116 0.97 -23.83 6.84
C LEU A 116 1.76 -22.75 6.08
N ALA A 117 2.00 -21.60 6.71
CA ALA A 117 2.71 -20.49 6.10
C ALA A 117 4.16 -20.87 5.75
N THR A 118 4.85 -21.55 6.66
CA THR A 118 6.23 -22.04 6.45
C THR A 118 6.29 -23.07 5.32
N SER A 119 5.39 -24.06 5.30
CA SER A 119 5.35 -25.08 4.24
C SER A 119 4.99 -24.49 2.87
N LEU A 120 4.02 -23.57 2.81
CA LEU A 120 3.66 -22.88 1.58
C LEU A 120 4.83 -22.03 1.07
N MET A 121 5.53 -21.36 1.99
CA MET A 121 6.68 -20.54 1.65
C MET A 121 7.89 -21.39 1.22
N LEU A 122 8.10 -22.56 1.81
CA LEU A 122 9.09 -23.56 1.35
C LEU A 122 8.84 -24.00 -0.09
N VAL A 123 7.57 -24.27 -0.45
CA VAL A 123 7.20 -24.64 -1.83
C VAL A 123 7.37 -23.46 -2.78
N VAL A 124 6.90 -22.27 -2.39
CA VAL A 124 7.05 -21.05 -3.21
C VAL A 124 8.52 -20.74 -3.42
N LEU A 125 9.34 -20.67 -2.37
CA LEU A 125 10.76 -20.36 -2.48
C LEU A 125 11.57 -21.45 -3.19
N GLY A 126 11.21 -22.72 -3.01
CA GLY A 126 11.78 -23.83 -3.75
C GLY A 126 11.49 -23.74 -5.25
N ALA A 127 10.28 -23.31 -5.62
CA ALA A 127 9.88 -23.10 -7.01
C ALA A 127 10.36 -21.74 -7.58
N THR A 128 10.50 -20.72 -6.74
CA THR A 128 10.87 -19.34 -7.09
C THR A 128 12.30 -18.99 -6.69
N ALA A 129 13.18 -19.97 -6.49
CA ALA A 129 14.63 -19.77 -6.42
C ALA A 129 15.20 -19.05 -7.67
N GLN A 130 14.34 -18.87 -8.69
CA GLN A 130 14.52 -18.00 -9.85
C GLN A 130 14.49 -16.48 -9.54
N TYR A 131 13.95 -15.99 -8.41
CA TYR A 131 13.73 -14.54 -8.22
C TYR A 131 13.88 -13.96 -6.79
N ILE A 132 13.90 -14.77 -5.73
CA ILE A 132 13.94 -14.26 -4.33
C ILE A 132 15.20 -14.79 -3.63
N THR A 133 16.23 -13.95 -3.53
CA THR A 133 17.58 -14.27 -3.01
C THR A 133 17.67 -14.43 -1.48
N PHE A 134 16.56 -14.69 -0.79
CA PHE A 134 16.55 -14.80 0.66
C PHE A 134 15.51 -15.80 1.16
N ALA A 135 15.68 -17.08 0.82
CA ALA A 135 14.73 -18.12 1.20
C ALA A 135 14.54 -18.22 2.73
N GLY A 136 15.63 -18.23 3.51
CA GLY A 136 15.57 -18.31 4.97
C GLY A 136 14.94 -17.09 5.65
N LEU A 137 15.30 -15.87 5.23
CA LEU A 137 14.70 -14.64 5.80
C LEU A 137 13.22 -14.52 5.46
N SER A 138 12.84 -14.93 4.25
CA SER A 138 11.45 -14.90 3.81
C SER A 138 10.60 -15.97 4.51
N GLN A 139 11.18 -17.12 4.87
CA GLN A 139 10.56 -18.14 5.71
C GLN A 139 10.32 -17.65 7.14
N GLU A 140 11.30 -17.00 7.75
CA GLU A 140 11.18 -16.40 9.09
C GLU A 140 10.12 -15.29 9.11
N ILE A 141 10.10 -14.41 8.09
CA ILE A 141 9.06 -13.37 7.95
C ILE A 141 7.67 -14.01 7.77
N ALA A 142 7.53 -15.04 6.94
CA ALA A 142 6.26 -15.74 6.74
C ALA A 142 5.78 -16.45 8.03
N MET A 143 6.70 -17.03 8.80
CA MET A 143 6.42 -17.66 10.09
C MET A 143 5.90 -16.62 11.10
N VAL A 144 6.57 -15.46 11.20
CA VAL A 144 6.15 -14.35 12.06
C VAL A 144 4.78 -13.80 11.64
N VAL A 145 4.53 -13.66 10.33
CA VAL A 145 3.22 -13.23 9.81
C VAL A 145 2.11 -14.25 10.13
N GLY A 146 2.38 -15.55 9.99
CA GLY A 146 1.44 -16.62 10.35
C GLY A 146 1.14 -16.67 11.85
N LEU A 147 2.17 -16.51 12.69
CA LEU A 147 2.05 -16.47 14.15
C LEU A 147 1.22 -15.25 14.61
N LEU A 148 1.49 -14.08 14.03
CA LEU A 148 0.73 -12.84 14.29
C LEU A 148 -0.72 -12.98 13.81
N GLY A 149 -0.96 -13.61 12.66
CA GLY A 149 -2.30 -13.88 12.16
C GLY A 149 -3.12 -14.77 13.11
N ALA A 150 -2.53 -15.81 13.68
CA ALA A 150 -3.23 -16.73 14.58
C ALA A 150 -3.49 -16.18 15.99
N LEU A 151 -2.66 -15.25 16.46
CA LEU A 151 -2.86 -14.54 17.73
C LEU A 151 -4.05 -13.55 17.68
N THR A 152 -4.58 -13.24 16.48
CA THR A 152 -5.69 -12.28 16.30
C THR A 152 -7.08 -12.93 16.26
N THR A 153 -7.17 -14.25 16.11
CA THR A 153 -8.44 -14.99 16.08
C THR A 153 -8.86 -15.40 17.50
N GLN A 154 -9.52 -14.50 18.24
CA GLN A 154 -10.26 -14.86 19.46
C GLN A 154 -11.73 -15.18 19.12
N SER A 155 -12.28 -16.20 19.78
CA SER A 155 -13.68 -16.62 19.64
C SER A 155 -14.63 -15.63 20.32
N ILE A 156 -15.78 -15.45 19.68
CA ILE A 156 -16.81 -14.45 19.93
C ILE A 156 -17.82 -14.96 20.96
N ALA A 157 -18.26 -14.11 21.89
CA ALA A 157 -19.62 -14.13 22.43
C ALA A 157 -20.47 -13.19 21.54
N ARG A 158 -21.54 -13.71 20.94
CA ARG A 158 -22.36 -13.02 19.94
C ARG A 158 -23.25 -11.95 20.63
N GLY A 159 -23.26 -10.73 20.08
CA GLY A 159 -24.35 -9.76 20.29
C GLY A 159 -24.01 -8.47 21.04
N ALA A 160 -23.18 -7.59 20.48
CA ALA A 160 -23.09 -6.20 20.96
C ALA A 160 -23.36 -5.21 19.81
N PRO A 161 -24.24 -4.21 20.01
CA PRO A 161 -24.63 -3.25 18.97
C PRO A 161 -23.52 -2.24 18.67
N VAL A 162 -23.45 -1.82 17.39
CA VAL A 162 -22.56 -0.77 16.90
C VAL A 162 -23.06 0.59 17.41
N VAL A 163 -22.32 1.21 18.32
CA VAL A 163 -22.60 2.57 18.79
C VAL A 163 -22.00 3.56 17.79
N VAL A 164 -22.86 4.21 17.02
CA VAL A 164 -22.55 5.42 16.26
C VAL A 164 -22.54 6.59 17.25
N ILE A 165 -21.38 7.16 17.54
CA ILE A 165 -21.30 8.38 18.35
C ILE A 165 -21.80 9.54 17.49
N GLN A 166 -23.04 9.96 17.75
CA GLN A 166 -23.56 11.24 17.31
C GLN A 166 -22.83 12.34 18.07
N ALA A 167 -22.44 13.41 17.36
CA ALA A 167 -21.86 14.60 17.94
C ALA A 167 -22.91 15.36 18.76
N ALA A 168 -23.13 14.94 20.00
CA ALA A 168 -23.91 15.68 20.99
C ALA A 168 -23.21 15.58 22.36
N SER A 169 -22.77 16.74 22.84
CA SER A 169 -22.29 17.04 24.21
C SER A 169 -21.36 16.02 24.88
N VAL A 170 -20.05 16.21 24.68
CA VAL A 170 -19.00 15.57 25.48
C VAL A 170 -18.86 16.35 26.79
N ALA A 171 -19.48 15.85 27.86
CA ALA A 171 -19.25 16.30 29.22
C ALA A 171 -19.12 15.08 30.15
N SER A 172 -18.13 15.15 31.05
CA SER A 172 -17.85 14.24 32.17
C SER A 172 -17.22 12.86 31.88
N TRP A 173 -15.89 12.78 31.86
CA TRP A 173 -15.19 11.51 32.13
C TRP A 173 -13.92 11.76 32.96
N SER A 174 -13.96 11.37 34.24
CA SER A 174 -12.88 11.52 35.21
C SER A 174 -12.05 10.23 35.37
N VAL A 175 -10.75 10.43 35.68
CA VAL A 175 -9.74 9.51 36.26
C VAL A 175 -8.65 9.00 35.29
N ILE A 176 -7.40 9.47 35.54
CA ILE A 176 -6.17 9.25 34.75
C ILE A 176 -5.15 8.42 35.56
N PRO A 177 -4.54 7.36 35.00
CA PRO A 177 -3.33 6.74 35.58
C PRO A 177 -2.02 7.45 35.14
N ARG A 178 -1.06 7.59 36.06
CA ARG A 178 0.12 8.48 35.96
C ARG A 178 1.41 7.88 35.34
N SER A 179 1.48 6.63 34.88
CA SER A 179 2.75 6.01 34.40
C SER A 179 2.70 5.38 32.99
N ILE A 180 3.85 5.32 32.30
CA ILE A 180 4.03 4.66 30.97
C ILE A 180 3.69 3.17 31.05
N HIS A 181 4.08 2.51 32.15
CA HIS A 181 3.69 1.12 32.42
C HIS A 181 2.18 0.98 32.63
N ALA A 182 1.52 1.92 33.31
CA ALA A 182 0.07 1.95 33.43
C ALA A 182 -0.62 2.26 32.08
N THR A 183 0.03 3.03 31.21
CA THR A 183 -0.46 3.35 29.86
C THR A 183 -0.37 2.12 28.96
N LEU A 184 0.72 1.36 29.00
CA LEU A 184 0.86 0.07 28.30
C LEU A 184 -0.09 -1.01 28.86
N ALA A 185 -0.31 -1.03 30.18
CA ALA A 185 -1.28 -1.91 30.82
C ALA A 185 -2.73 -1.53 30.48
N TYR A 186 -3.03 -0.24 30.34
CA TYR A 186 -4.33 0.26 29.89
C TYR A 186 -4.57 -0.02 28.39
N ILE A 187 -3.53 0.16 27.55
CA ILE A 187 -3.52 -0.24 26.13
C ILE A 187 -3.80 -1.74 25.97
N ARG A 188 -3.30 -2.60 26.88
CA ARG A 188 -3.63 -4.03 26.91
C ARG A 188 -5.07 -4.34 27.34
N ARG A 189 -5.74 -3.44 28.07
CA ARG A 189 -7.12 -3.62 28.55
C ARG A 189 -8.18 -3.18 27.53
N LEU A 190 -7.82 -2.34 26.57
CA LEU A 190 -8.69 -1.96 25.45
C LEU A 190 -8.79 -3.11 24.44
N LYS A 191 -9.74 -4.04 24.63
CA LYS A 191 -10.04 -5.09 23.66
C LYS A 191 -10.74 -4.48 22.44
N PRO A 192 -10.10 -4.39 21.27
CA PRO A 192 -10.77 -3.92 20.07
C PRO A 192 -11.75 -5.00 19.59
N GLU A 193 -12.90 -4.61 19.02
CA GLU A 193 -13.84 -5.57 18.43
C GLU A 193 -13.15 -6.42 17.37
N ALA A 194 -13.23 -7.75 17.50
CA ALA A 194 -12.54 -8.69 16.61
C ALA A 194 -12.96 -8.53 15.13
N GLY A 195 -14.22 -8.13 14.88
CA GLY A 195 -14.71 -7.83 13.53
C GLY A 195 -14.00 -6.64 12.90
N LEU A 196 -13.82 -5.55 13.65
CA LEU A 196 -13.10 -4.36 13.19
C LEU A 196 -11.61 -4.64 12.96
N LEU A 197 -10.97 -5.42 13.83
CA LEU A 197 -9.59 -5.85 13.65
C LEU A 197 -9.42 -6.73 12.42
N ARG A 198 -10.32 -7.69 12.20
CA ARG A 198 -10.29 -8.56 11.03
C ARG A 198 -10.48 -7.76 9.74
N SER A 199 -11.47 -6.88 9.67
CA SER A 199 -11.70 -6.03 8.50
C SER A 199 -10.53 -5.09 8.26
N SER A 200 -9.96 -4.49 9.31
CA SER A 200 -8.77 -3.63 9.20
C SER A 200 -7.54 -4.41 8.72
N ALA A 201 -7.33 -5.63 9.22
CA ALA A 201 -6.23 -6.49 8.82
C ALA A 201 -6.36 -6.96 7.36
N VAL A 202 -7.57 -7.31 6.92
CA VAL A 202 -7.86 -7.67 5.51
C VAL A 202 -7.61 -6.48 4.58
N VAL A 203 -8.16 -5.31 4.92
CA VAL A 203 -7.98 -4.10 4.11
C VAL A 203 -6.51 -3.72 4.06
N PHE A 204 -5.80 -3.78 5.18
CA PHE A 204 -4.37 -3.49 5.25
C PHE A 204 -3.54 -4.47 4.42
N SER A 205 -3.75 -5.78 4.60
CA SER A 205 -2.94 -6.80 3.92
C SER A 205 -3.11 -6.74 2.41
N GLY A 206 -4.34 -6.54 1.92
CA GLY A 206 -4.52 -6.42 0.48
C GLY A 206 -4.17 -5.04 -0.08
N PHE A 207 -4.22 -3.95 0.69
CA PHE A 207 -3.58 -2.69 0.26
C PHE A 207 -2.07 -2.84 0.15
N ALA A 208 -1.42 -3.49 1.12
CA ALA A 208 0.01 -3.78 1.05
C ALA A 208 0.34 -4.67 -0.15
N ALA A 209 -0.44 -5.72 -0.40
CA ALA A 209 -0.27 -6.60 -1.56
C ALA A 209 -0.45 -5.85 -2.89
N ALA A 210 -1.51 -5.04 -3.02
CA ALA A 210 -1.75 -4.23 -4.21
C ALA A 210 -0.64 -3.19 -4.44
N ARG A 211 -0.14 -2.55 -3.38
CA ARG A 211 1.01 -1.63 -3.47
C ARG A 211 2.30 -2.33 -3.87
N ALA A 212 2.54 -3.54 -3.36
CA ALA A 212 3.67 -4.36 -3.78
C ALA A 212 3.56 -4.74 -5.27
N LEU A 213 2.37 -5.13 -5.74
CA LEU A 213 2.11 -5.40 -7.15
C LEU A 213 2.30 -4.14 -8.02
N GLY A 214 1.83 -2.97 -7.57
CA GLY A 214 2.05 -1.69 -8.27
C GLY A 214 3.53 -1.28 -8.33
N PHE A 215 4.31 -1.59 -7.29
CA PHE A 215 5.76 -1.43 -7.32
C PHE A 215 6.41 -2.38 -8.34
N LEU A 216 6.02 -3.66 -8.32
CA LEU A 216 6.48 -4.64 -9.31
C LEU A 216 6.10 -4.24 -10.74
N PHE A 217 4.91 -3.67 -10.95
CA PHE A 217 4.51 -3.08 -12.22
C PHE A 217 5.48 -1.97 -12.63
N SER A 218 5.81 -1.06 -11.71
CA SER A 218 6.74 0.03 -11.98
C SER A 218 8.13 -0.48 -12.37
N VAL A 219 8.61 -1.52 -11.68
CA VAL A 219 9.88 -2.19 -11.96
C VAL A 219 9.87 -2.90 -13.32
N ALA A 220 8.84 -3.70 -13.58
CA ALA A 220 8.68 -4.43 -14.84
C ALA A 220 8.57 -3.45 -16.02
N ALA A 221 7.76 -2.40 -15.88
CA ALA A 221 7.60 -1.37 -16.91
C ALA A 221 8.92 -0.66 -17.21
N ALA A 222 9.69 -0.28 -16.17
CA ALA A 222 10.98 0.37 -16.35
C ALA A 222 12.05 -0.53 -17.00
N ARG A 223 11.98 -1.86 -16.78
CA ARG A 223 12.90 -2.83 -17.39
C ARG A 223 12.56 -3.12 -18.85
N ILE A 224 11.28 -3.32 -19.14
CA ILE A 224 10.78 -3.66 -20.48
C ILE A 224 10.91 -2.44 -21.40
N LEU A 225 10.48 -1.27 -20.95
CA LEU A 225 10.52 -0.05 -21.74
C LEU A 225 11.92 0.59 -21.75
N ASN A 226 12.14 1.47 -22.72
CA ASN A 226 13.27 2.39 -22.72
C ASN A 226 12.98 3.59 -21.81
N PRO A 227 14.01 4.30 -21.31
CA PRO A 227 13.81 5.43 -20.39
C PRO A 227 12.90 6.53 -20.92
N LEU A 228 12.89 6.75 -22.24
CA LEU A 228 12.00 7.72 -22.89
C LEU A 228 10.53 7.31 -22.80
N ASP A 229 10.21 6.06 -23.14
CA ASP A 229 8.85 5.54 -23.11
C ASP A 229 8.35 5.35 -21.67
N TYR A 230 9.22 4.94 -20.76
CA TYR A 230 8.90 4.90 -19.34
C TYR A 230 8.63 6.31 -18.76
N GLY A 231 9.41 7.31 -19.18
CA GLY A 231 9.17 8.71 -18.84
C GLY A 231 7.81 9.20 -19.35
N ARG A 232 7.46 8.89 -20.60
CA ARG A 232 6.14 9.20 -21.18
C ARG A 232 5.00 8.49 -20.43
N LEU A 233 5.14 7.20 -20.14
CA LEU A 233 4.16 6.41 -19.39
C LEU A 233 3.88 7.04 -18.03
N THR A 234 4.93 7.30 -17.25
CA THR A 234 4.82 7.82 -15.88
C THR A 234 4.32 9.26 -15.85
N TYR A 235 4.70 10.07 -16.85
CA TYR A 235 4.14 11.39 -17.06
C TYR A 235 2.63 11.37 -17.29
N VAL A 236 2.15 10.52 -18.22
CA VAL A 236 0.71 10.41 -18.50
C VAL A 236 -0.04 9.86 -17.28
N ILE A 237 0.55 8.95 -16.51
CA ILE A 237 -0.03 8.49 -15.22
C ILE A 237 -0.17 9.66 -14.22
N ALA A 238 0.81 10.56 -14.14
CA ALA A 238 0.69 11.75 -13.28
C ALA A 238 -0.40 12.70 -13.77
N LEU A 239 -0.53 12.93 -15.09
CA LEU A 239 -1.65 13.69 -15.65
C LEU A 239 -2.99 13.01 -15.35
N ILE A 240 -3.11 11.70 -15.56
CA ILE A 240 -4.29 10.92 -15.21
C ILE A 240 -4.65 11.13 -13.73
N THR A 241 -3.67 11.11 -12.83
CA THR A 241 -3.91 11.31 -11.39
C THR A 241 -4.57 12.67 -11.10
N VAL A 242 -4.09 13.74 -11.74
CA VAL A 242 -4.67 15.08 -11.59
C VAL A 242 -6.05 15.17 -12.25
N MET A 243 -6.18 14.69 -13.48
CA MET A 243 -7.39 14.86 -14.29
C MET A 243 -8.53 13.93 -13.88
N SER A 244 -8.23 12.79 -13.26
CA SER A 244 -9.22 11.82 -12.75
C SER A 244 -9.60 12.04 -11.29
N MET A 245 -9.16 13.13 -10.65
CA MET A 245 -9.42 13.33 -9.21
C MET A 245 -10.93 13.29 -8.90
N PHE A 246 -11.77 13.85 -9.79
CA PHE A 246 -13.21 13.93 -9.57
C PHE A 246 -13.81 12.54 -9.72
N ILE A 247 -13.34 11.78 -10.70
CA ILE A 247 -13.74 10.38 -10.92
C ILE A 247 -13.43 9.52 -9.70
N SER A 248 -12.26 9.70 -9.08
CA SER A 248 -11.86 8.92 -7.89
C SER A 248 -12.53 9.41 -6.60
N SER A 249 -12.91 10.68 -6.53
CA SER A 249 -13.47 11.27 -5.30
C SER A 249 -14.99 11.21 -5.22
N VAL A 250 -15.68 11.21 -6.36
CA VAL A 250 -17.15 11.15 -6.41
C VAL A 250 -17.66 9.88 -5.71
N PRO A 251 -17.19 8.65 -5.99
CA PRO A 251 -17.65 7.45 -5.28
C PRO A 251 -17.57 7.52 -3.74
N LEU A 252 -16.70 8.38 -3.18
CA LEU A 252 -16.58 8.58 -1.73
C LEU A 252 -17.91 9.09 -1.16
N GLY A 253 -18.55 8.24 -0.36
CA GLY A 253 -19.84 8.54 0.25
C GLY A 253 -20.90 7.50 -0.08
N LEU A 254 -20.81 6.84 -1.24
CA LEU A 254 -21.70 5.73 -1.60
C LEU A 254 -21.74 4.69 -0.48
N SER A 255 -20.58 4.29 0.03
CA SER A 255 -20.47 3.35 1.16
C SER A 255 -21.24 3.80 2.41
N ARG A 256 -21.17 5.09 2.75
CA ARG A 256 -21.86 5.65 3.93
C ARG A 256 -23.38 5.62 3.77
N PHE A 257 -23.90 5.96 2.59
CA PHE A 257 -25.35 5.97 2.33
C PHE A 257 -25.93 4.55 2.24
N LEU A 258 -25.18 3.60 1.66
CA LEU A 258 -25.56 2.20 1.62
C LEU A 258 -25.58 1.58 3.03
N ALA A 259 -24.53 1.80 3.81
CA ALA A 259 -24.43 1.28 5.18
C ALA A 259 -25.53 1.82 6.10
N ARG A 260 -25.95 3.09 5.94
CA ARG A 260 -27.04 3.69 6.72
C ARG A 260 -28.41 3.11 6.41
N ASN A 261 -28.64 2.67 5.18
CA ASN A 261 -29.93 2.15 4.72
C ASN A 261 -29.87 0.63 4.54
N HIS A 262 -29.10 -0.09 5.38
CA HIS A 262 -28.89 -1.54 5.26
C HIS A 262 -30.18 -2.38 5.31
N ALA A 263 -31.26 -1.83 5.88
CA ALA A 263 -32.54 -2.51 6.02
C ALA A 263 -33.50 -2.32 4.84
N ASP A 264 -33.19 -1.46 3.86
CA ASP A 264 -34.12 -1.12 2.76
C ASP A 264 -33.41 -1.17 1.38
N ASP A 265 -33.59 -2.30 0.69
CA ASP A 265 -33.02 -2.56 -0.63
C ASP A 265 -33.51 -1.59 -1.71
N LYS A 266 -34.73 -1.04 -1.60
CA LYS A 266 -35.26 -0.08 -2.57
C LYS A 266 -34.54 1.25 -2.42
N VAL A 267 -34.38 1.71 -1.18
CA VAL A 267 -33.64 2.95 -0.89
C VAL A 267 -32.18 2.81 -1.32
N GLN A 268 -31.54 1.67 -1.04
CA GLN A 268 -30.17 1.41 -1.51
C GLN A 268 -30.04 1.42 -3.03
N SER A 269 -30.95 0.75 -3.74
CA SER A 269 -30.95 0.70 -5.21
C SER A 269 -31.17 2.09 -5.82
N SER A 270 -32.00 2.91 -5.20
CA SER A 270 -32.23 4.31 -5.60
C SER A 270 -30.97 5.17 -5.43
N TYR A 271 -30.30 5.09 -4.27
CA TYR A 271 -29.01 5.78 -4.05
C TYR A 271 -27.92 5.28 -4.99
N PHE A 272 -27.85 3.97 -5.24
CA PHE A 272 -26.91 3.37 -6.18
C PHE A 272 -27.12 3.89 -7.61
N ALA A 273 -28.36 3.96 -8.09
CA ALA A 273 -28.67 4.48 -9.43
C ALA A 273 -28.26 5.95 -9.59
N ASN A 274 -28.56 6.80 -8.61
CA ASN A 274 -28.17 8.22 -8.62
C ASN A 274 -26.65 8.42 -8.57
N TRP A 275 -25.95 7.66 -7.72
CA TRP A 275 -24.50 7.68 -7.64
C TRP A 275 -23.85 7.22 -8.95
N PHE A 276 -24.34 6.13 -9.53
CA PHE A 276 -23.84 5.61 -10.79
C PHE A 276 -24.04 6.61 -11.94
N ALA A 277 -25.21 7.26 -12.00
CA ALA A 277 -25.46 8.33 -12.97
C ALA A 277 -24.49 9.51 -12.80
N LEU A 278 -24.23 9.92 -11.55
CA LEU A 278 -23.27 10.99 -11.26
C LEU A 278 -21.84 10.61 -11.65
N ILE A 279 -21.40 9.39 -11.34
CA ILE A 279 -20.07 8.88 -11.72
C ILE A 279 -19.94 8.86 -13.25
N ALA A 280 -20.95 8.35 -13.96
CA ALA A 280 -20.95 8.33 -15.42
C ALA A 280 -20.87 9.75 -16.02
N ALA A 281 -21.66 10.69 -15.49
CA ALA A 281 -21.61 12.10 -15.91
C ALA A 281 -20.22 12.71 -15.66
N VAL A 282 -19.61 12.45 -14.50
CA VAL A 282 -18.28 12.96 -14.15
C VAL A 282 -17.19 12.37 -15.05
N VAL A 283 -17.29 11.08 -15.41
CA VAL A 283 -16.35 10.46 -16.38
C VAL A 283 -16.47 11.12 -17.76
N ILE A 284 -17.69 11.34 -18.25
CA ILE A 284 -17.92 12.00 -19.55
C ILE A 284 -17.38 13.44 -19.53
N ILE A 285 -17.73 14.23 -18.51
CA ILE A 285 -17.25 15.62 -18.36
C ILE A 285 -15.72 15.64 -18.28
N SER A 286 -15.14 14.76 -17.47
CA SER A 286 -13.68 14.67 -17.34
C SER A 286 -13.04 14.29 -18.67
N ALA A 287 -13.60 13.35 -19.43
CA ALA A 287 -13.09 12.96 -20.75
C ALA A 287 -13.16 14.12 -21.76
N VAL A 288 -14.27 14.86 -21.79
CA VAL A 288 -14.47 16.01 -22.68
C VAL A 288 -13.50 17.14 -22.35
N ILE A 289 -13.23 17.41 -21.07
CA ILE A 289 -12.26 18.42 -20.63
C ILE A 289 -10.82 17.92 -20.84
N ALA A 290 -10.56 16.64 -20.58
CA ALA A 290 -9.21 16.10 -20.61
C ALA A 290 -8.66 15.95 -22.03
N THR A 291 -9.51 15.64 -23.00
CA THR A 291 -9.10 15.45 -24.40
C THR A 291 -8.40 16.68 -24.99
N PRO A 292 -8.98 17.90 -24.95
CA PRO A 292 -8.29 19.09 -25.47
C PRO A 292 -7.04 19.43 -24.67
N VAL A 293 -7.05 19.27 -23.34
CA VAL A 293 -5.86 19.48 -22.51
C VAL A 293 -4.75 18.50 -22.88
N ALA A 294 -5.07 17.23 -23.13
CA ALA A 294 -4.10 16.23 -23.56
C ALA A 294 -3.44 16.63 -24.88
N PHE A 295 -4.21 17.11 -25.86
CA PHE A 295 -3.67 17.61 -27.13
C PHE A 295 -2.81 18.87 -26.95
N LEU A 296 -3.21 19.82 -26.11
CA LEU A 296 -2.43 21.04 -25.83
C LEU A 296 -1.07 20.73 -25.22
N VAL A 297 -0.97 19.64 -24.46
CA VAL A 297 0.27 19.21 -23.82
C VAL A 297 1.04 18.19 -24.69
N GLY A 298 0.62 18.03 -25.96
CA GLY A 298 1.35 17.23 -26.95
C GLY A 298 1.10 15.72 -26.87
N LEU A 299 0.05 15.26 -26.18
CA LEU A 299 -0.38 13.86 -26.23
C LEU A 299 -1.22 13.61 -27.48
N ASN A 300 -0.95 12.51 -28.18
CA ASN A 300 -1.66 12.12 -29.40
C ASN A 300 -1.82 10.59 -29.50
N GLY A 301 -2.66 10.16 -30.44
CA GLY A 301 -2.83 8.74 -30.79
C GLY A 301 -3.22 7.86 -29.60
N GLY A 302 -2.48 6.76 -29.40
CA GLY A 302 -2.77 5.77 -28.37
C GLY A 302 -2.58 6.27 -26.93
N LEU A 303 -1.85 7.37 -26.69
CA LEU A 303 -1.71 7.94 -25.34
C LEU A 303 -3.02 8.56 -24.85
N VAL A 304 -3.77 9.23 -25.74
CA VAL A 304 -5.09 9.79 -25.42
C VAL A 304 -6.09 8.65 -25.18
N LEU A 305 -6.05 7.61 -26.01
CA LEU A 305 -6.88 6.42 -25.80
C LEU A 305 -6.56 5.75 -24.44
N GLY A 306 -5.27 5.59 -24.12
CA GLY A 306 -4.82 5.08 -22.82
C GLY A 306 -5.34 5.92 -21.66
N LEU A 307 -5.30 7.25 -21.76
CA LEU A 307 -5.87 8.16 -20.76
C LEU A 307 -7.37 7.96 -20.57
N LEU A 308 -8.14 7.83 -21.66
CA LEU A 308 -9.59 7.58 -21.60
C LEU A 308 -9.93 6.20 -21.01
N CYS A 309 -9.17 5.16 -21.36
CA CYS A 309 -9.28 3.84 -20.73
C CYS A 309 -9.04 3.92 -19.22
N ASN A 310 -8.09 4.74 -18.78
CA ASN A 310 -7.81 4.96 -17.36
C ASN A 310 -8.96 5.64 -16.63
N PHE A 311 -9.65 6.60 -17.25
CA PHE A 311 -10.81 7.23 -16.63
C PHE A 311 -11.93 6.23 -16.37
N ALA A 312 -12.24 5.39 -17.37
CA ALA A 312 -13.20 4.30 -17.19
C ALA A 312 -12.73 3.29 -16.13
N GLY A 313 -11.45 2.89 -16.17
CA GLY A 313 -10.86 1.95 -15.23
C GLY A 313 -10.89 2.41 -13.77
N ILE A 314 -10.56 3.68 -13.52
CA ILE A 314 -10.60 4.29 -12.18
C ILE A 314 -12.05 4.40 -11.70
N ALA A 315 -12.97 4.83 -12.57
CA ALA A 315 -14.40 4.91 -12.22
C ALA A 315 -14.95 3.56 -11.77
N ILE A 316 -14.66 2.50 -12.53
CA ILE A 316 -15.09 1.13 -12.24
C ILE A 316 -14.50 0.65 -10.91
N LEU A 317 -13.19 0.84 -10.72
CA LEU A 317 -12.50 0.38 -9.52
C LEU A 317 -13.02 1.06 -8.26
N GLU A 318 -13.11 2.39 -8.25
CA GLU A 318 -13.55 3.15 -7.08
C GLU A 318 -15.05 2.95 -6.80
N ALA A 319 -15.90 2.92 -7.84
CA ALA A 319 -17.34 2.63 -7.67
C ALA A 319 -17.57 1.24 -7.08
N TYR A 320 -16.88 0.20 -7.58
CA TYR A 320 -17.00 -1.15 -7.05
C TYR A 320 -16.47 -1.25 -5.61
N ARG A 321 -15.31 -0.64 -5.32
CA ARG A 321 -14.73 -0.64 -3.97
C ARG A 321 -15.66 0.03 -2.96
N GLU A 322 -16.24 1.17 -3.31
CA GLU A 322 -17.17 1.91 -2.45
C GLU A 322 -18.51 1.19 -2.28
N LEU A 323 -19.01 0.54 -3.33
CA LEU A 323 -20.19 -0.32 -3.26
C LEU A 323 -19.96 -1.47 -2.28
N GLN A 324 -18.88 -2.25 -2.47
CA GLN A 324 -18.58 -3.39 -1.61
C GLN A 324 -18.29 -2.96 -0.17
N ARG A 325 -17.64 -1.81 0.03
CA ARG A 325 -17.43 -1.21 1.35
C ARG A 325 -18.76 -0.87 2.03
N GLY A 326 -19.72 -0.32 1.30
CA GLY A 326 -21.07 0.00 1.82
C GLY A 326 -21.91 -1.23 2.17
N LEU A 327 -21.60 -2.38 1.58
CA LEU A 327 -22.24 -3.67 1.85
C LEU A 327 -21.44 -4.53 2.85
N ASP A 328 -20.44 -3.95 3.54
CA ASP A 328 -19.54 -4.63 4.49
C ASP A 328 -18.76 -5.83 3.90
N LYS A 329 -18.58 -5.86 2.57
CA LYS A 329 -17.84 -6.90 1.84
C LYS A 329 -16.37 -6.51 1.64
N TYR A 330 -15.66 -6.27 2.74
CA TYR A 330 -14.24 -5.83 2.73
C TYR A 330 -13.28 -6.78 2.00
N VAL A 331 -13.55 -8.10 2.02
CA VAL A 331 -12.74 -9.08 1.29
C VAL A 331 -12.89 -8.89 -0.22
N ALA A 332 -14.11 -8.71 -0.72
CA ALA A 332 -14.36 -8.48 -2.15
C ALA A 332 -13.79 -7.13 -2.62
N MET A 333 -13.98 -6.08 -1.81
CA MET A 333 -13.36 -4.76 -2.03
C MET A 333 -11.84 -4.87 -2.22
N THR A 334 -11.19 -5.63 -1.33
CA THR A 334 -9.74 -5.76 -1.31
C THR A 334 -9.23 -6.69 -2.42
N ALA A 335 -9.92 -7.81 -2.65
CA ALA A 335 -9.61 -8.76 -3.72
C ALA A 335 -9.67 -8.09 -5.09
N MET A 336 -10.68 -7.26 -5.36
CA MET A 336 -10.77 -6.47 -6.59
C MET A 336 -9.52 -5.62 -6.82
N TYR A 337 -9.02 -4.95 -5.78
CA TYR A 337 -7.83 -4.10 -5.90
C TYR A 337 -6.55 -4.91 -6.19
N VAL A 338 -6.39 -6.06 -5.53
CA VAL A 338 -5.28 -6.98 -5.77
C VAL A 338 -5.34 -7.58 -7.19
N ILE A 339 -6.51 -8.05 -7.62
CA ILE A 339 -6.71 -8.63 -8.96
C ILE A 339 -6.48 -7.58 -10.05
N ALA A 340 -6.94 -6.34 -9.86
CA ALA A 340 -6.67 -5.26 -10.81
C ALA A 340 -5.15 -5.03 -10.96
N ASN A 341 -4.41 -4.86 -9.86
CA ASN A 341 -2.95 -4.67 -9.93
C ASN A 341 -2.22 -5.91 -10.49
N LEU A 342 -2.71 -7.12 -10.20
CA LEU A 342 -2.16 -8.34 -10.77
C LEU A 342 -2.40 -8.41 -12.28
N ALA A 343 -3.60 -8.06 -12.75
CA ALA A 343 -3.93 -7.99 -14.17
C ALA A 343 -3.08 -6.94 -14.90
N GLN A 344 -2.80 -5.78 -14.27
CA GLN A 344 -1.87 -4.78 -14.82
C GLN A 344 -0.48 -5.38 -15.03
N LEU A 345 0.07 -6.01 -13.98
CA LEU A 345 1.41 -6.59 -14.00
C LEU A 345 1.53 -7.72 -15.05
N LEU A 346 0.60 -8.67 -15.02
CA LEU A 346 0.60 -9.79 -15.97
C LEU A 346 0.40 -9.30 -17.41
N GLY A 347 -0.47 -8.30 -17.62
CA GLY A 347 -0.72 -7.72 -18.94
C GLY A 347 0.54 -7.09 -19.54
N ILE A 348 1.29 -6.29 -18.78
CA ILE A 348 2.54 -5.69 -19.30
C ILE A 348 3.65 -6.71 -19.49
N ILE A 349 3.72 -7.77 -18.66
CA ILE A 349 4.68 -8.86 -18.83
C ILE A 349 4.37 -9.61 -20.13
N ALA A 350 3.09 -9.93 -20.37
CA ALA A 350 2.67 -10.59 -21.61
C ALA A 350 3.01 -9.75 -22.85
N LEU A 351 2.72 -8.44 -22.82
CA LEU A 351 3.11 -7.53 -23.92
C LEU A 351 4.63 -7.45 -24.11
N GLY A 352 5.39 -7.44 -23.01
CA GLY A 352 6.85 -7.48 -23.04
C GLY A 352 7.39 -8.75 -23.66
N MET A 353 6.83 -9.92 -23.31
CA MET A 353 7.19 -11.22 -23.90
C MET A 353 6.89 -11.28 -25.40
N LEU A 354 5.81 -10.64 -25.84
CA LEU A 354 5.43 -10.51 -27.25
C LEU A 354 6.24 -9.43 -28.00
N ARG A 355 7.18 -8.74 -27.33
CA ARG A 355 7.96 -7.62 -27.86
C ARG A 355 7.10 -6.44 -28.35
N LEU A 356 5.90 -6.29 -27.80
CA LEU A 356 4.96 -5.19 -28.06
C LEU A 356 5.03 -4.12 -26.96
N GLY A 357 6.23 -3.89 -26.40
CA GLY A 357 6.42 -2.94 -25.30
C GLY A 357 6.38 -1.49 -25.78
N SER A 358 5.21 -0.84 -25.65
CA SER A 358 5.04 0.60 -25.88
C SER A 358 4.34 1.28 -24.71
N ALA A 359 4.63 2.56 -24.49
CA ALA A 359 3.98 3.35 -23.44
C ALA A 359 2.45 3.41 -23.61
N GLU A 360 1.98 3.49 -24.86
CA GLU A 360 0.56 3.54 -25.23
C GLU A 360 -0.18 2.27 -24.82
N LEU A 361 0.34 1.10 -25.22
CA LEU A 361 -0.27 -0.17 -24.88
C LEU A 361 -0.24 -0.43 -23.37
N PHE A 362 0.83 -0.02 -22.69
CA PHE A 362 0.93 -0.16 -21.23
C PHE A 362 -0.10 0.71 -20.52
N LEU A 363 -0.37 1.93 -21.00
CA LEU A 363 -1.45 2.77 -20.46
C LEU A 363 -2.83 2.15 -20.69
N ILE A 364 -3.08 1.59 -21.88
CA ILE A 364 -4.35 0.93 -22.19
C ILE A 364 -4.56 -0.28 -21.28
N VAL A 365 -3.55 -1.15 -21.13
CA VAL A 365 -3.58 -2.29 -20.20
C VAL A 365 -3.80 -1.82 -18.76
N TYR A 366 -3.10 -0.77 -18.35
CA TYR A 366 -3.25 -0.22 -17.01
C TYR A 366 -4.70 0.22 -16.76
N GLY A 367 -5.32 0.95 -17.70
CA GLY A 367 -6.71 1.41 -17.59
C GLY A 367 -7.74 0.27 -17.64
N LEU A 368 -7.55 -0.71 -18.52
CA LEU A 368 -8.50 -1.82 -18.69
C LEU A 368 -8.40 -2.91 -17.61
N SER A 369 -7.33 -2.91 -16.81
CA SER A 369 -7.14 -3.88 -15.73
C SER A 369 -8.30 -3.96 -14.74
N SER A 370 -8.96 -2.83 -14.44
CA SER A 370 -10.15 -2.79 -13.58
C SER A 370 -11.36 -3.46 -14.22
N VAL A 371 -11.48 -3.42 -15.56
CA VAL A 371 -12.54 -4.12 -16.29
C VAL A 371 -12.33 -5.62 -16.19
N VAL A 372 -11.09 -6.08 -16.40
CA VAL A 372 -10.70 -7.48 -16.26
C VAL A 372 -10.94 -7.97 -14.83
N ALA A 373 -10.55 -7.18 -13.83
CA ALA A 373 -10.78 -7.50 -12.43
C ALA A 373 -12.27 -7.57 -12.09
N LEU A 374 -13.09 -6.66 -12.63
CA LEU A 374 -14.54 -6.69 -12.42
C LEU A 374 -15.15 -7.96 -13.02
N ALA A 375 -14.76 -8.30 -14.26
CA ALA A 375 -15.21 -9.51 -14.93
C ALA A 375 -14.82 -10.78 -14.14
N ALA A 376 -13.59 -10.83 -13.62
CA ALA A 376 -13.12 -11.93 -12.77
C ALA A 376 -13.84 -12.00 -11.42
N MET A 377 -14.28 -10.87 -10.86
CA MET A 377 -14.97 -10.79 -9.57
C MET A 377 -16.47 -11.09 -9.67
N GLN A 378 -17.08 -10.90 -10.85
CA GLN A 378 -18.54 -11.04 -11.03
C GLN A 378 -19.12 -12.40 -10.58
N PRO A 379 -18.44 -13.56 -10.78
CA PRO A 379 -18.92 -14.85 -10.27
C PRO A 379 -18.88 -14.99 -8.74
N PHE A 380 -17.95 -14.30 -8.07
CA PHE A 380 -17.69 -14.49 -6.63
C PHE A 380 -18.35 -13.43 -5.76
N ALA A 381 -18.44 -12.20 -6.24
CA ALA A 381 -19.04 -11.08 -5.53
C ALA A 381 -19.79 -10.17 -6.52
N PRO A 382 -20.96 -10.61 -7.00
CA PRO A 382 -21.76 -9.87 -7.97
C PRO A 382 -22.24 -8.55 -7.37
N ILE A 383 -22.48 -7.58 -8.26
CA ILE A 383 -23.18 -6.32 -7.94
C ILE A 383 -24.60 -6.68 -7.52
N ALA A 384 -24.86 -6.65 -6.21
CA ALA A 384 -26.14 -7.09 -5.64
C ALA A 384 -27.29 -6.10 -5.87
N LEU A 385 -26.97 -4.84 -6.17
CA LEU A 385 -27.95 -3.76 -6.36
C LEU A 385 -28.33 -3.63 -7.84
N ARG A 386 -29.63 -3.45 -8.09
CA ARG A 386 -30.14 -3.25 -9.44
C ARG A 386 -30.05 -1.78 -9.82
N PHE A 387 -29.54 -1.52 -11.02
CA PHE A 387 -29.62 -0.19 -11.62
C PHE A 387 -31.03 0.04 -12.17
N VAL A 388 -31.75 1.01 -11.60
CA VAL A 388 -33.11 1.38 -12.03
C VAL A 388 -33.09 2.84 -12.51
N ARG A 389 -33.23 3.04 -13.83
CA ARG A 389 -33.13 4.38 -14.44
C ARG A 389 -34.21 5.36 -13.94
N SER A 390 -35.41 4.86 -13.60
CA SER A 390 -36.51 5.70 -13.11
C SER A 390 -36.28 6.28 -11.72
N GLU A 391 -35.29 5.79 -10.97
CA GLU A 391 -34.94 6.28 -9.64
C GLU A 391 -34.00 7.50 -9.67
N ILE A 392 -33.50 7.88 -10.85
CA ILE A 392 -32.59 9.03 -11.00
C ILE A 392 -33.38 10.32 -10.73
N ASN A 393 -32.96 11.06 -9.71
CA ASN A 393 -33.58 12.30 -9.26
C ASN A 393 -32.51 13.40 -9.09
N ALA A 394 -32.73 14.53 -9.75
CA ALA A 394 -31.84 15.69 -9.69
C ALA A 394 -31.63 16.24 -8.27
N GLU A 395 -32.66 16.18 -7.40
CA GLU A 395 -32.55 16.62 -6.00
C GLU A 395 -31.59 15.74 -5.21
N ARG A 396 -31.63 14.41 -5.42
CA ARG A 396 -30.69 13.47 -4.79
C ARG A 396 -29.27 13.67 -5.32
N ILE A 397 -29.10 13.89 -6.62
CA ILE A 397 -27.78 14.22 -7.19
C ILE A 397 -27.24 15.52 -6.58
N LYS A 398 -28.09 16.52 -6.36
CA LYS A 398 -27.70 17.78 -5.71
C LYS A 398 -27.33 17.59 -4.24
N GLU A 399 -28.04 16.73 -3.52
CA GLU A 399 -27.68 16.32 -2.14
C GLU A 399 -26.31 15.63 -2.12
N ILE A 400 -26.08 14.69 -3.04
CA ILE A 400 -24.80 14.00 -3.19
C ILE A 400 -23.68 15.01 -3.48
N LEU A 401 -23.86 15.92 -4.44
CA LEU A 401 -22.84 16.94 -4.77
C LEU A 401 -22.53 17.85 -3.57
N ARG A 402 -23.54 18.25 -2.78
CA ARG A 402 -23.33 19.03 -1.54
C ARG A 402 -22.53 18.25 -0.50
N PHE A 403 -22.69 16.93 -0.47
CA PHE A 403 -21.92 16.05 0.41
C PHE A 403 -20.45 15.91 -0.03
N VAL A 404 -20.19 15.74 -1.34
CA VAL A 404 -18.82 15.49 -1.84
C VAL A 404 -17.98 16.76 -2.02
N ARG A 405 -18.60 17.94 -2.21
CA ARG A 405 -17.87 19.19 -2.51
C ARG A 405 -16.61 19.48 -1.65
N PRO A 406 -16.59 19.30 -0.31
CA PRO A 406 -15.37 19.59 0.46
C PRO A 406 -14.27 18.55 0.22
N VAL A 407 -14.65 17.31 -0.10
CA VAL A 407 -13.72 16.22 -0.42
C VAL A 407 -13.08 16.48 -1.79
N LEU A 408 -13.83 16.98 -2.77
CA LEU A 408 -13.30 17.31 -4.10
C LEU A 408 -12.15 18.31 -4.03
N ALA A 409 -12.29 19.37 -3.23
CA ALA A 409 -11.25 20.39 -3.10
C ALA A 409 -9.95 19.80 -2.51
N GLN A 410 -10.07 18.97 -1.47
CA GLN A 410 -8.92 18.31 -0.86
C GLN A 410 -8.22 17.35 -1.82
N SER A 411 -8.99 16.55 -2.57
CA SER A 411 -8.44 15.66 -3.59
C SER A 411 -7.71 16.39 -4.70
N LEU A 412 -8.14 17.61 -5.07
CA LEU A 412 -7.44 18.45 -6.06
C LEU A 412 -6.06 18.84 -5.60
N PHE A 413 -6.01 19.45 -4.42
CA PHE A 413 -4.74 19.88 -3.87
C PHE A 413 -3.80 18.70 -3.70
N PHE A 414 -4.32 17.54 -3.28
CA PHE A 414 -3.52 16.34 -3.13
C PHE A 414 -2.98 15.82 -4.47
N ALA A 415 -3.84 15.67 -5.48
CA ALA A 415 -3.45 15.13 -6.78
C ALA A 415 -2.42 16.03 -7.48
N VAL A 416 -2.62 17.35 -7.44
CA VAL A 416 -1.68 18.32 -8.00
C VAL A 416 -0.38 18.29 -7.22
N TRP A 417 -0.42 18.36 -5.88
CA TRP A 417 0.79 18.30 -5.06
C TRP A 417 1.61 17.03 -5.34
N PHE A 418 0.98 15.86 -5.30
CA PHE A 418 1.67 14.58 -5.42
C PHE A 418 2.20 14.31 -6.83
N GLY A 419 1.58 14.87 -7.89
CA GLY A 419 2.00 14.68 -9.28
C GLY A 419 2.84 15.83 -9.87
N SER A 420 2.82 17.01 -9.24
CA SER A 420 3.40 18.25 -9.80
C SER A 420 4.88 18.12 -10.14
N ASP A 421 5.69 17.56 -9.26
CA ASP A 421 7.12 17.35 -9.46
C ASP A 421 7.43 16.58 -10.76
N LEU A 422 6.75 15.46 -11.01
CA LEU A 422 6.94 14.65 -12.23
C LEU A 422 6.43 15.37 -13.49
N ILE A 423 5.29 16.07 -13.38
CA ILE A 423 4.73 16.87 -14.48
C ILE A 423 5.68 18.02 -14.85
N MET A 424 6.28 18.67 -13.86
CA MET A 424 7.21 19.78 -14.06
C MET A 424 8.54 19.29 -14.65
N VAL A 425 9.07 18.15 -14.19
CA VAL A 425 10.27 17.54 -14.79
C VAL A 425 10.04 17.24 -16.28
N GLN A 426 8.87 16.71 -16.66
CA GLN A 426 8.58 16.46 -18.07
C GLN A 426 8.55 17.74 -18.91
N ASN A 427 7.91 18.80 -18.42
CA ASN A 427 7.71 20.04 -19.18
C ASN A 427 8.94 20.96 -19.19
N LEU A 428 9.76 20.93 -18.13
CA LEU A 428 10.93 21.82 -17.97
C LEU A 428 12.25 21.13 -18.35
N MET A 429 12.24 19.81 -18.52
CA MET A 429 13.42 19.04 -18.89
C MET A 429 13.14 18.13 -20.10
N THR A 430 13.63 16.89 -20.08
CA THR A 430 13.49 15.93 -21.18
C THR A 430 12.73 14.68 -20.71
N PRO A 431 12.07 13.92 -21.61
CA PRO A 431 11.40 12.68 -21.25
C PRO A 431 12.33 11.64 -20.59
N ARG A 432 13.62 11.66 -20.93
CA ARG A 432 14.64 10.81 -20.29
C ARG A 432 14.88 11.21 -18.84
N ALA A 433 14.90 12.50 -18.53
CA ALA A 433 14.97 13.01 -17.16
C ALA A 433 13.75 12.57 -16.35
N THR A 434 12.55 12.62 -16.95
CA THR A 434 11.32 12.10 -16.35
C THR A 434 11.40 10.62 -16.02
N GLY A 435 11.93 9.79 -16.93
CA GLY A 435 12.14 8.37 -16.67
C GLY A 435 13.08 8.10 -15.49
N ASN A 436 14.21 8.83 -15.41
CA ASN A 436 15.14 8.76 -14.28
C ASN A 436 14.46 9.18 -12.96
N TYR A 437 13.74 10.29 -12.97
CA TYR A 437 13.04 10.80 -11.78
C TYR A 437 11.91 9.86 -11.33
N ALA A 438 11.16 9.29 -12.26
CA ALA A 438 10.10 8.34 -11.98
C ALA A 438 10.63 7.07 -11.31
N VAL A 439 11.78 6.55 -11.76
CA VAL A 439 12.46 5.42 -11.11
C VAL A 439 12.87 5.76 -9.67
N ALA A 440 13.48 6.93 -9.47
CA ALA A 440 13.87 7.39 -8.14
C ALA A 440 12.64 7.52 -7.20
N LYS A 441 11.57 8.12 -7.71
CA LYS A 441 10.30 8.30 -6.98
C LYS A 441 9.62 6.97 -6.67
N ALA A 442 9.59 6.02 -7.62
CA ALA A 442 9.02 4.70 -7.42
C ALA A 442 9.74 3.92 -6.31
N LEU A 443 11.08 4.02 -6.25
CA LEU A 443 11.89 3.39 -5.20
C LEU A 443 11.53 3.93 -3.81
N VAL A 444 11.43 5.25 -3.64
CA VAL A 444 11.15 5.85 -2.32
C VAL A 444 9.68 5.79 -1.93
N ASN A 445 8.76 5.61 -2.87
CA ASN A 445 7.32 5.54 -2.58
C ASN A 445 6.96 4.35 -1.67
N VAL A 446 7.76 3.28 -1.70
CA VAL A 446 7.61 2.11 -0.82
C VAL A 446 7.75 2.49 0.66
N LEU A 447 8.47 3.59 0.97
CA LEU A 447 8.64 4.09 2.34
C LEU A 447 7.31 4.46 3.01
N LEU A 448 6.26 4.78 2.23
CA LEU A 448 4.94 5.12 2.75
C LEU A 448 4.12 3.93 3.23
N LEU A 449 4.53 2.70 2.93
CA LEU A 449 3.79 1.50 3.35
C LEU A 449 3.66 1.44 4.87
N ALA A 450 4.76 1.66 5.60
CA ALA A 450 4.78 1.63 7.06
C ALA A 450 3.97 2.77 7.72
N PRO A 451 4.16 4.06 7.37
CA PRO A 451 3.33 5.13 7.90
C PRO A 451 1.84 4.97 7.60
N THR A 452 1.50 4.48 6.41
CA THR A 452 0.09 4.23 6.04
C THR A 452 -0.50 3.08 6.87
N ALA A 453 0.27 2.02 7.11
CA ALA A 453 -0.11 0.93 8.03
C ALA A 453 -0.42 1.47 9.44
N ILE A 454 0.47 2.32 9.95
CA ILE A 454 0.35 2.91 11.28
C ILE A 454 -0.88 3.82 11.32
N GLY A 455 -1.05 4.73 10.36
CA GLY A 455 -2.19 5.66 10.29
C GLY A 455 -3.55 4.94 10.19
N THR A 456 -3.66 3.91 9.35
CA THR A 456 -4.89 3.12 9.20
C THR A 456 -5.24 2.32 10.45
N ALA A 457 -4.25 1.75 11.15
CA ALA A 457 -4.47 1.04 12.41
C ALA A 457 -4.85 1.99 13.57
N ILE A 458 -4.41 3.25 13.49
CA ILE A 458 -4.63 4.30 14.48
C ILE A 458 -6.03 4.92 14.38
N LEU A 459 -6.50 5.15 13.16
CA LEU A 459 -7.76 5.85 12.86
C LEU A 459 -8.97 5.37 13.70
N PRO A 460 -9.33 4.08 13.74
CA PRO A 460 -10.49 3.60 14.51
C PRO A 460 -10.32 3.72 16.03
N ARG A 461 -9.07 3.80 16.52
CA ARG A 461 -8.78 3.92 17.95
C ARG A 461 -8.89 5.36 18.40
N VAL A 462 -8.39 6.31 17.62
CA VAL A 462 -8.50 7.75 17.91
C VAL A 462 -9.96 8.19 17.98
N ALA A 463 -10.81 7.68 17.09
CA ALA A 463 -12.26 7.95 17.11
C ALA A 463 -12.97 7.45 18.38
N ARG A 464 -12.32 6.61 19.21
CA ARG A 464 -12.84 6.05 20.45
C ARG A 464 -12.10 6.56 21.71
N LEU A 465 -11.07 7.41 21.56
CA LEU A 465 -10.31 7.97 22.68
C LEU A 465 -10.96 9.28 23.17
N GLY A 466 -11.01 9.49 24.49
CA GLY A 466 -11.36 10.80 25.05
C GLY A 466 -10.25 11.83 24.79
N ASP A 467 -10.63 13.11 24.71
CA ASP A 467 -9.76 14.24 24.32
C ASP A 467 -8.40 14.27 25.05
N ASP A 468 -8.37 13.89 26.33
CA ASP A 468 -7.17 13.88 27.17
C ASP A 468 -6.13 12.80 26.81
N SER A 469 -6.56 11.75 26.12
CA SER A 469 -5.69 10.63 25.71
C SER A 469 -5.14 10.79 24.30
N VAL A 470 -5.77 11.66 23.49
CA VAL A 470 -5.39 11.90 22.08
C VAL A 470 -3.95 12.40 21.98
N GLY A 471 -3.54 13.34 22.85
CA GLY A 471 -2.19 13.89 22.84
C GLY A 471 -1.09 12.84 23.11
N ARG A 472 -1.28 11.98 24.13
CA ARG A 472 -0.31 10.90 24.43
C ARG A 472 -0.26 9.86 23.34
N TYR A 473 -1.43 9.51 22.79
CA TYR A 473 -1.54 8.55 21.70
C TYR A 473 -0.89 9.07 20.42
N MET A 474 -1.04 10.36 20.13
CA MET A 474 -0.37 11.02 19.00
C MET A 474 1.14 11.01 19.17
N VAL A 475 1.68 11.29 20.36
CA VAL A 475 3.13 11.19 20.62
C VAL A 475 3.64 9.76 20.43
N ALA A 476 2.91 8.75 20.93
CA ALA A 476 3.26 7.35 20.74
C ALA A 476 3.23 6.94 19.26
N ALA A 477 2.22 7.41 18.52
CA ALA A 477 2.08 7.17 17.09
C ALA A 477 3.23 7.78 16.28
N ILE A 478 3.60 9.04 16.58
CA ILE A 478 4.72 9.73 15.95
C ILE A 478 6.04 9.02 16.32
N GLY A 479 6.22 8.61 17.58
CA GLY A 479 7.40 7.86 18.02
C GLY A 479 7.56 6.52 17.30
N LEU A 480 6.46 5.75 17.14
CA LEU A 480 6.45 4.51 16.38
C LEU A 480 6.75 4.76 14.89
N THR A 481 6.17 5.81 14.32
CA THR A 481 6.44 6.22 12.94
C THR A 481 7.90 6.56 12.75
N GLY A 482 8.51 7.34 13.66
CA GLY A 482 9.92 7.67 13.62
C GLY A 482 10.83 6.45 13.76
N ALA A 483 10.51 5.53 14.67
CA ALA A 483 11.28 4.30 14.88
C ALA A 483 11.34 3.40 13.64
N VAL A 484 10.33 3.44 12.77
CA VAL A 484 10.28 2.64 11.54
C VAL A 484 10.74 3.44 10.33
N THR A 485 10.25 4.65 10.15
CA THR A 485 10.48 5.47 8.96
C THR A 485 11.89 6.03 8.89
N ILE A 486 12.49 6.47 10.02
CA ILE A 486 13.85 7.06 9.99
C ILE A 486 14.90 6.05 9.50
N PRO A 487 14.96 4.80 10.03
CA PRO A 487 15.89 3.80 9.50
C PRO A 487 15.65 3.48 8.02
N MET A 488 14.38 3.40 7.59
CA MET A 488 14.04 3.13 6.19
C MET A 488 14.47 4.26 5.27
N VAL A 489 14.31 5.52 5.68
CA VAL A 489 14.79 6.70 4.95
C VAL A 489 16.31 6.71 4.85
N GLY A 490 17.01 6.44 5.96
CA GLY A 490 18.47 6.33 5.97
C GLY A 490 18.97 5.23 5.04
N MET A 491 18.33 4.05 5.07
CA MET A 491 18.64 2.95 4.16
C MET A 491 18.39 3.32 2.69
N ALA A 492 17.26 3.96 2.38
CA ALA A 492 16.94 4.40 1.02
C ALA A 492 17.89 5.49 0.53
N ALA A 493 18.29 6.44 1.38
CA ALA A 493 19.23 7.49 1.02
C ALA A 493 20.65 6.95 0.76
N LEU A 494 21.12 6.00 1.59
CA LEU A 494 22.47 5.44 1.49
C LEU A 494 22.60 4.36 0.41
N LEU A 495 21.62 3.46 0.30
CA LEU A 495 21.66 2.33 -0.62
C LEU A 495 20.90 2.59 -1.92
N GLY A 496 20.00 3.56 -1.96
CA GLY A 496 19.12 3.82 -3.09
C GLY A 496 19.81 3.97 -4.45
N PRO A 497 20.86 4.79 -4.58
CA PRO A 497 21.62 4.89 -5.83
C PRO A 497 22.21 3.56 -6.30
N ARG A 498 22.59 2.68 -5.37
CA ARG A 498 23.11 1.33 -5.67
C ARG A 498 22.01 0.31 -5.95
N LEU A 499 20.82 0.51 -5.37
CA LEU A 499 19.65 -0.35 -5.58
C LEU A 499 18.99 -0.11 -6.94
N ILE A 500 19.08 1.10 -7.50
CA ILE A 500 18.44 1.42 -8.78
C ILE A 500 18.90 0.49 -9.92
N PRO A 501 20.22 0.32 -10.20
CA PRO A 501 20.67 -0.58 -11.26
C PRO A 501 20.25 -2.02 -11.03
N VAL A 502 20.17 -2.46 -9.77
CA VAL A 502 19.77 -3.83 -9.39
C VAL A 502 18.27 -4.05 -9.58
N VAL A 503 17.44 -3.08 -9.21
CA VAL A 503 15.98 -3.23 -9.25
C VAL A 503 15.43 -2.84 -10.63
N PHE A 504 15.75 -1.65 -11.13
CA PHE A 504 15.17 -1.08 -12.35
C PHE A 504 16.07 -1.28 -13.60
N GLY A 505 17.32 -1.71 -13.41
CA GLY A 505 18.30 -1.88 -14.48
C GLY A 505 19.21 -0.66 -14.66
N SER A 506 20.32 -0.83 -15.38
CA SER A 506 21.35 0.19 -15.59
C SER A 506 20.95 1.29 -16.59
N LYS A 507 19.72 1.28 -17.11
CA LYS A 507 19.22 2.26 -18.10
C LYS A 507 18.98 3.67 -17.52
N TYR A 508 19.05 3.83 -16.20
CA TYR A 508 18.69 5.06 -15.47
C TYR A 508 19.86 5.62 -14.65
N PRO A 509 20.89 6.20 -15.29
CA PRO A 509 22.10 6.66 -14.61
C PRO A 509 21.86 7.86 -13.69
N ASP A 510 20.91 8.75 -14.04
CA ASP A 510 20.68 10.00 -13.30
C ASP A 510 19.68 9.84 -12.15
N ALA A 511 19.06 8.66 -12.04
CA ALA A 511 18.05 8.39 -11.04
C ALA A 511 18.63 8.36 -9.61
N GLY A 512 19.93 8.12 -9.43
CA GLY A 512 20.58 8.05 -8.11
C GLY A 512 20.61 9.39 -7.38
N GLY A 513 20.84 10.50 -8.09
CA GLY A 513 20.96 11.84 -7.51
C GLY A 513 19.77 12.28 -6.63
N PRO A 514 18.52 12.22 -7.12
CA PRO A 514 17.36 12.68 -6.35
C PRO A 514 16.92 11.75 -5.22
N VAL A 515 17.41 10.49 -5.14
CA VAL A 515 16.87 9.48 -4.20
C VAL A 515 16.96 9.91 -2.75
N ALA A 516 18.10 10.45 -2.31
CA ALA A 516 18.29 10.82 -0.92
C ALA A 516 17.31 11.93 -0.49
N ILE A 517 17.16 12.95 -1.34
CA ILE A 517 16.25 14.08 -1.10
C ILE A 517 14.79 13.58 -1.11
N LEU A 518 14.42 12.78 -2.11
CA LEU A 518 13.09 12.18 -2.21
C LEU A 518 12.76 11.25 -1.03
N ALA A 519 13.74 10.49 -0.54
CA ALA A 519 13.56 9.63 0.63
C ALA A 519 13.23 10.46 1.88
N VAL A 520 13.93 11.58 2.09
CA VAL A 520 13.62 12.53 3.16
C VAL A 520 12.22 13.10 2.99
N GLY A 521 11.85 13.56 1.79
CA GLY A 521 10.50 14.06 1.49
C GLY A 521 9.40 13.03 1.75
N MET A 522 9.59 11.79 1.33
CA MET A 522 8.65 10.68 1.61
C MET A 522 8.59 10.33 3.10
N GLY A 523 9.71 10.42 3.81
CA GLY A 523 9.76 10.24 5.26
C GLY A 523 8.93 11.29 6.00
N ILE A 524 9.13 12.57 5.67
CA ILE A 524 8.36 13.71 6.19
C ILE A 524 6.86 13.52 5.89
N TYR A 525 6.54 13.12 4.65
CA TYR A 525 5.16 12.84 4.27
C TYR A 525 4.56 11.64 5.04
N GLY A 526 5.38 10.66 5.41
CA GLY A 526 5.00 9.57 6.31
C GLY A 526 4.52 10.07 7.68
N PHE A 527 5.28 10.96 8.32
CA PHE A 527 4.86 11.59 9.58
C PHE A 527 3.55 12.37 9.43
N TYR A 528 3.44 13.14 8.35
CA TYR A 528 2.20 13.85 8.04
C TYR A 528 1.01 12.89 7.92
N THR A 529 1.16 11.77 7.22
CA THR A 529 0.08 10.80 6.97
C THR A 529 -0.53 10.28 8.28
N VAL A 530 0.30 10.05 9.29
CA VAL A 530 -0.15 9.60 10.61
C VAL A 530 -0.88 10.73 11.35
N MET A 531 -0.35 11.95 11.34
CA MET A 531 -1.01 13.11 11.95
C MET A 531 -2.33 13.48 11.25
N GLY A 532 -2.37 13.42 9.92
CA GLY A 532 -3.55 13.65 9.10
C GLY A 532 -4.65 12.65 9.42
N SER A 533 -4.28 11.36 9.56
CA SER A 533 -5.22 10.31 9.96
C SER A 533 -5.86 10.60 11.33
N ILE A 534 -5.09 11.11 12.29
CA ILE A 534 -5.61 11.50 13.61
C ILE A 534 -6.63 12.64 13.47
N TRP A 535 -6.30 13.71 12.75
CA TRP A 535 -7.19 14.86 12.57
C TRP A 535 -8.47 14.55 11.79
N VAL A 536 -8.37 13.70 10.78
CA VAL A 536 -9.53 13.17 10.06
C VAL A 536 -10.40 12.33 11.00
N GLY A 537 -9.79 11.49 11.83
CA GLY A 537 -10.48 10.71 12.87
C GLY A 537 -11.18 11.57 13.93
N LEU A 538 -10.63 12.75 14.26
CA LEU A 538 -11.23 13.75 15.15
C LEU A 538 -12.34 14.59 14.49
N GLY A 539 -12.69 14.30 13.24
CA GLY A 539 -13.75 15.01 12.52
C GLY A 539 -13.35 16.41 12.04
N ARG A 540 -12.05 16.72 11.91
CA ARG A 540 -11.55 18.01 11.39
C ARG A 540 -10.80 17.88 10.06
N PRO A 541 -11.44 17.37 8.98
CA PRO A 541 -10.79 17.16 7.69
C PRO A 541 -10.32 18.45 7.00
N MET A 542 -10.86 19.62 7.37
CA MET A 542 -10.44 20.91 6.79
C MET A 542 -8.99 21.27 7.11
N ILE A 543 -8.44 20.78 8.23
CA ILE A 543 -7.03 20.98 8.58
C ILE A 543 -6.13 20.27 7.56
N ASP A 544 -6.51 19.04 7.15
CA ASP A 544 -5.82 18.30 6.09
C ASP A 544 -5.91 19.03 4.75
N THR A 545 -7.08 19.58 4.41
CA THR A 545 -7.28 20.37 3.17
C THR A 545 -6.35 21.58 3.11
N ILE A 546 -6.29 22.39 4.18
CA ILE A 546 -5.46 23.60 4.25
C ILE A 546 -3.97 23.23 4.16
N ALA A 547 -3.53 22.21 4.91
CA ALA A 547 -2.15 21.74 4.87
C ALA A 547 -1.77 21.27 3.46
N THR A 548 -2.65 20.53 2.79
CA THR A 548 -2.44 20.03 1.43
C THR A 548 -2.40 21.15 0.40
N ALA A 549 -3.25 22.16 0.52
CA ALA A 549 -3.23 23.35 -0.34
C ALA A 549 -1.90 24.12 -0.21
N ALA A 550 -1.43 24.35 1.03
CA ALA A 550 -0.14 25.00 1.28
C ALA A 550 1.03 24.20 0.69
N ALA A 551 1.01 22.87 0.83
CA ALA A 551 2.00 21.98 0.26
C ALA A 551 2.02 22.03 -1.28
N MET A 552 0.85 22.04 -1.93
CA MET A 552 0.71 22.18 -3.38
C MET A 552 1.37 23.48 -3.87
N VAL A 553 1.01 24.61 -3.27
CA VAL A 553 1.58 25.92 -3.64
C VAL A 553 3.08 25.93 -3.47
N ALA A 554 3.58 25.40 -2.35
CA ALA A 554 5.00 25.32 -2.08
C ALA A 554 5.76 24.45 -3.08
N THR A 555 5.25 23.26 -3.41
CA THR A 555 5.91 22.38 -4.39
C THR A 555 5.93 23.01 -5.77
N VAL A 556 4.83 23.60 -6.23
CA VAL A 556 4.79 24.24 -7.55
C VAL A 556 5.70 25.47 -7.59
N ALA A 557 5.64 26.35 -6.59
CA ALA A 557 6.48 27.55 -6.55
C ALA A 557 7.98 27.19 -6.50
N THR A 558 8.35 26.28 -5.60
CA THR A 558 9.74 25.81 -5.44
C THR A 558 10.22 25.09 -6.69
N GLY A 559 9.37 24.27 -7.32
CA GLY A 559 9.73 23.53 -8.53
C GLY A 559 9.95 24.45 -9.74
N LEU A 560 9.13 25.49 -9.92
CA LEU A 560 9.26 26.42 -11.05
C LEU A 560 10.58 27.19 -10.98
N VAL A 561 11.05 27.47 -9.75
CA VAL A 561 12.33 28.15 -9.51
C VAL A 561 13.50 27.18 -9.58
N LEU A 562 13.46 26.03 -8.89
CA LEU A 562 14.65 25.17 -8.74
C LEU A 562 14.88 24.19 -9.88
N ILE A 563 13.85 23.68 -10.56
CA ILE A 563 14.03 22.68 -11.62
C ILE A 563 14.88 23.21 -12.78
N PRO A 564 14.68 24.45 -13.29
CA PRO A 564 15.53 25.00 -14.35
C PRO A 564 17.00 25.13 -13.96
N HIS A 565 17.31 25.35 -12.68
CA HIS A 565 18.69 25.57 -12.21
C HIS A 565 19.41 24.31 -11.73
N THR A 566 18.69 23.37 -11.10
CA THR A 566 19.26 22.21 -10.40
C THR A 566 18.73 20.87 -10.91
N GLY A 567 17.87 20.88 -11.94
CA GLY A 567 17.36 19.68 -12.60
C GLY A 567 16.58 18.75 -11.66
N LEU A 568 16.94 17.46 -11.68
CA LEU A 568 16.26 16.42 -10.88
C LEU A 568 16.35 16.64 -9.38
N ALA A 569 17.46 17.22 -8.90
CA ALA A 569 17.61 17.57 -7.49
C ALA A 569 16.61 18.67 -7.10
N GLY A 570 16.40 19.66 -7.97
CA GLY A 570 15.39 20.71 -7.79
C GLY A 570 13.97 20.15 -7.69
N ALA A 571 13.63 19.17 -8.53
CA ALA A 571 12.33 18.49 -8.45
C ALA A 571 12.15 17.74 -7.12
N ALA A 572 13.19 17.05 -6.65
CA ALA A 572 13.17 16.37 -5.36
C ALA A 572 13.03 17.34 -4.19
N ILE A 573 13.71 18.50 -4.23
CA ILE A 573 13.59 19.57 -3.23
C ILE A 573 12.19 20.19 -3.26
N ALA A 574 11.60 20.38 -4.45
CA ALA A 574 10.24 20.87 -4.59
C ALA A 574 9.20 19.94 -3.93
N PHE A 575 9.32 18.62 -4.14
CA PHE A 575 8.46 17.66 -3.45
C PHE A 575 8.68 17.68 -1.93
N THR A 576 9.95 17.70 -1.50
CA THR A 576 10.34 17.67 -0.08
C THR A 576 9.90 18.92 0.68
N SER A 577 10.02 20.11 0.07
CA SER A 577 9.56 21.37 0.64
C SER A 577 8.04 21.41 0.82
N GLY A 578 7.28 20.91 -0.16
CA GLY A 578 5.84 20.76 0.00
C GLY A 578 5.47 19.77 1.10
N ALA A 579 6.14 18.62 1.18
CA ALA A 579 5.95 17.66 2.27
C ALA A 579 6.24 18.29 3.65
N ALA A 580 7.32 19.07 3.74
CA ALA A 580 7.71 19.78 4.96
C ALA A 580 6.66 20.83 5.35
N ILE A 581 6.19 21.65 4.42
CA ILE A 581 5.15 22.66 4.67
C ILE A 581 3.84 21.99 5.09
N ARG A 582 3.48 20.86 4.47
CA ARG A 582 2.32 20.06 4.88
C ARG A 582 2.41 19.64 6.35
N LEU A 583 3.58 19.13 6.76
CA LEU A 583 3.84 18.70 8.13
C LEU A 583 3.87 19.88 9.12
N VAL A 584 4.47 21.01 8.74
CA VAL A 584 4.54 22.22 9.57
C VAL A 584 3.14 22.77 9.83
N VAL A 585 2.31 22.89 8.78
CA VAL A 585 0.93 23.42 8.92
C VAL A 585 0.12 22.54 9.86
N ILE A 586 0.10 21.21 9.65
CA ILE A 586 -0.67 20.32 10.53
C ILE A 586 -0.13 20.31 11.96
N SER A 587 1.19 20.43 12.14
CA SER A 587 1.83 20.52 13.47
C SER A 587 1.50 21.84 14.17
N ALA A 588 1.47 22.96 13.46
CA ALA A 588 1.09 24.26 14.00
C ALA A 588 -0.36 24.24 14.52
N PHE A 589 -1.29 23.67 13.75
CA PHE A 589 -2.67 23.47 14.20
C PHE A 589 -2.75 22.54 15.42
N THR A 590 -1.94 21.49 15.43
CA THR A 590 -1.82 20.55 16.56
C THR A 590 -1.38 21.27 17.84
N ILE A 591 -0.33 22.08 17.77
CA ILE A 591 0.18 22.84 18.92
C ILE A 591 -0.81 23.93 19.35
N ALA A 592 -1.52 24.58 18.43
CA ALA A 592 -2.48 25.64 18.74
C ALA A 592 -3.79 25.12 19.37
N MET A 593 -4.22 23.91 19.02
CA MET A 593 -5.52 23.36 19.44
C MET A 593 -5.44 22.41 20.66
N LEU A 594 -4.27 21.89 21.02
CA LEU A 594 -4.08 21.09 22.24
C LEU A 594 -4.17 21.89 23.57
N PRO A 595 -3.76 23.17 23.66
CA PRO A 595 -3.85 23.98 24.89
C PRO A 595 -5.28 24.44 25.22
N THR A 596 -6.09 24.75 24.21
CA THR A 596 -7.45 25.28 24.38
C THR A 596 -8.41 24.23 24.94
N THR A 597 -8.22 22.96 24.63
CA THR A 597 -8.99 21.86 25.24
C THR A 597 -8.71 21.73 26.75
N ARG A 598 -7.45 21.93 27.17
CA ARG A 598 -7.05 21.90 28.59
C ARG A 598 -7.55 23.11 29.37
N ALA A 599 -7.55 24.29 28.77
CA ALA A 599 -8.05 25.51 29.41
C ALA A 599 -9.57 25.42 29.66
N ARG A 600 -10.32 25.00 28.64
CA ARG A 600 -11.78 24.84 28.72
C ARG A 600 -12.22 23.74 29.69
N GLN A 601 -11.47 22.63 29.78
CA GLN A 601 -11.72 21.61 30.80
C GLN A 601 -11.43 22.12 32.22
N ARG A 602 -10.40 22.96 32.42
CA ARG A 602 -10.12 23.56 33.74
C ARG A 602 -11.21 24.53 34.16
N GLU A 603 -11.75 25.31 33.22
CA GLU A 603 -12.90 26.19 33.47
C GLU A 603 -14.15 25.38 33.81
N LEU A 604 -14.46 24.30 33.07
CA LEU A 604 -15.62 23.45 33.36
C LEU A 604 -15.51 22.71 34.70
N ILE A 605 -14.32 22.23 35.06
CA ILE A 605 -14.06 21.61 36.38
C ILE A 605 -14.15 22.65 37.49
N ALA A 606 -13.70 23.88 37.24
CA ALA A 606 -13.86 24.98 38.19
C ALA A 606 -15.35 25.33 38.38
N GLU A 607 -16.12 25.44 37.28
CA GLU A 607 -17.57 25.70 37.30
C GLU A 607 -18.35 24.60 38.05
N GLU A 608 -18.10 23.32 37.76
CA GLU A 608 -18.70 22.19 38.49
C GLU A 608 -18.29 22.18 39.98
N GLY A 609 -17.04 22.54 40.30
CA GLY A 609 -16.56 22.68 41.67
C GLY A 609 -17.28 23.79 42.44
N THR A 610 -17.50 24.96 41.83
CA THR A 610 -18.29 26.05 42.43
C THR A 610 -19.76 25.66 42.58
N ALA A 611 -20.37 25.00 41.61
CA ALA A 611 -21.77 24.54 41.69
C ALA A 611 -22.01 23.53 42.82
N LEU A 612 -21.04 22.63 43.05
CA LEU A 612 -21.05 21.68 44.17
C LEU A 612 -20.77 22.34 45.53
N SER A 613 -20.05 23.47 45.56
CA SER A 613 -19.82 24.24 46.79
C SER A 613 -21.06 25.05 47.20
N LEU A 614 -21.80 25.60 46.24
CA LEU A 614 -23.03 26.36 46.49
C LEU A 614 -24.19 25.46 46.95
N SER A 615 -24.26 24.21 46.48
CA SER A 615 -25.28 23.25 46.93
C SER A 615 -25.02 22.67 48.32
N ARG A 616 -23.77 22.71 48.83
CA ARG A 616 -23.44 22.30 50.21
C ARG A 616 -23.64 23.39 51.27
N VAL A 617 -23.82 24.65 50.86
CA VAL A 617 -24.09 25.78 51.77
C VAL A 617 -25.60 25.97 52.00
N GLN A 618 -26.46 25.27 51.24
CA GLN A 618 -27.92 25.32 51.35
C GLN A 618 -28.57 24.07 52.00
N ILE A 619 -27.81 23.26 52.74
CA ILE A 619 -28.37 22.15 53.55
C ILE A 619 -28.19 22.44 55.03
#